data_AF-A0A3C1UN24-F1
#
_entry.id   AF-A0A3C1UN24-F1
#
_cell.length_a   1.000
_cell.length_b   1.000
_cell.length_c   1.000
_cell.angle_alpha   90.00
_cell.angle_beta   90.00
_cell.angle_gamma   90.00
#
_symmetry.space_group_name_H-M   'P 1'
#
loop_
_entity.id
_entity.type
_entity.pdbx_description
1 polymer ?
#
loop_
_entity_poly.entity_id
_entity_poly.type
_entity_poly.pdbx_seq_one_letter_code
_entity_poly.pdbx_strand_id
1 'polypeptide(L)'
;RAWGKLRSDGDRILILEDNDQNGEADKSTVFYQGNDINSAQGICVLENRIFVACSPDIIVLTDTDGDDKADKKEVLFTGIGGVDHDQGVHGPVIGPGGNLYFNFGNQGSQISHANGSPVTDLMGRTVRADGNPYWGGMAFRCRMDGSKFEVIGHNFRNPFELTVDSFGAVWQSDQADQGAPAARINEVFECGNFGYLDELTGASWIENRLKMAKEIPLRHWHEHDPGVIPALWKIGEGAPKGITVYEGTLLPSQFQNQIIYCDSQEQAVHGLLTEKIGDAEKTVIQNILSSKHPWFRPCDVGTAPDGSLMIADWNDATSAENLMTDQQLDSMSGRIYRIAPLEKTNYTILQASLDSGKRAVQALKSPNASTRYSAWRRLKEMGNKAIPELLALWRSTTPHFRARALHLL
;
A
#
# COMPACT_ATOMS: atom_id res chain seq x y z
N ARG A 1 -17.22 -26.66 -7.27
CA ARG A 1 -16.40 -25.64 -7.98
C ARG A 1 -15.18 -25.41 -7.10
N ALA A 2 -13.98 -25.29 -7.67
CA ALA A 2 -12.89 -24.67 -6.92
C ALA A 2 -13.38 -23.26 -6.56
N TRP A 3 -13.32 -22.90 -5.28
CA TRP A 3 -13.62 -21.53 -4.86
C TRP A 3 -12.64 -20.56 -5.57
N GLY A 4 -13.04 -19.31 -5.81
CA GLY A 4 -12.15 -18.27 -6.37
C GLY A 4 -12.11 -18.11 -7.90
N LYS A 5 -12.40 -19.15 -8.72
CA LYS A 5 -12.42 -18.99 -10.20
C LYS A 5 -13.81 -18.64 -10.74
N LEU A 6 -14.06 -17.34 -10.82
CA LEU A 6 -15.29 -16.74 -11.32
C LEU A 6 -15.36 -16.70 -12.86
N ARG A 7 -14.21 -16.55 -13.53
CA ARG A 7 -14.09 -16.52 -14.99
C ARG A 7 -13.16 -17.65 -15.45
N SER A 8 -13.47 -18.31 -16.57
CA SER A 8 -12.61 -19.39 -17.11
C SER A 8 -11.21 -18.88 -17.44
N ASP A 9 -11.15 -17.67 -18.00
CA ASP A 9 -9.92 -17.07 -18.52
C ASP A 9 -9.10 -16.37 -17.42
N GLY A 10 -9.66 -16.33 -16.19
CA GLY A 10 -9.06 -15.70 -15.02
C GLY A 10 -9.46 -14.24 -14.83
N ASP A 11 -8.90 -13.63 -13.78
CA ASP A 11 -9.11 -12.24 -13.41
C ASP A 11 -8.41 -11.26 -14.36
N ARG A 12 -8.80 -9.98 -14.26
CA ARG A 12 -8.44 -8.93 -15.20
C ARG A 12 -7.89 -7.71 -14.49
N ILE A 13 -6.90 -7.09 -15.11
CA ILE A 13 -6.46 -5.72 -14.80
C ILE A 13 -7.05 -4.82 -15.88
N LEU A 14 -7.80 -3.80 -15.45
CA LEU A 14 -8.50 -2.87 -16.32
C LEU A 14 -7.90 -1.47 -16.22
N ILE A 15 -7.84 -0.78 -17.36
CA ILE A 15 -7.66 0.66 -17.44
C ILE A 15 -9.05 1.25 -17.63
N LEU A 16 -9.43 2.18 -16.76
CA LEU A 16 -10.71 2.88 -16.82
C LEU A 16 -10.46 4.35 -17.14
N GLU A 17 -11.18 4.86 -18.13
CA GLU A 17 -11.04 6.22 -18.64
C GLU A 17 -12.39 6.94 -18.60
N ASP A 18 -12.39 8.17 -18.10
CA ASP A 18 -13.48 9.14 -18.13
C ASP A 18 -13.06 10.26 -19.08
N ASN A 19 -13.41 10.11 -20.36
CA ASN A 19 -12.99 10.98 -21.44
C ASN A 19 -13.82 12.26 -21.51
N ASP A 20 -15.09 12.21 -21.10
CA ASP A 20 -15.98 13.37 -21.07
C ASP A 20 -15.95 14.14 -19.73
N GLN A 21 -15.21 13.64 -18.74
CA GLN A 21 -15.02 14.21 -17.40
C GLN A 21 -16.32 14.34 -16.60
N ASN A 22 -17.28 13.45 -16.84
CA ASN A 22 -18.55 13.46 -16.12
C ASN A 22 -18.48 12.75 -14.75
N GLY A 23 -17.36 12.11 -14.43
CA GLY A 23 -17.13 11.36 -13.18
C GLY A 23 -17.42 9.86 -13.29
N GLU A 24 -17.84 9.38 -14.45
CA GLU A 24 -18.08 7.97 -14.75
C GLU A 24 -17.13 7.51 -15.88
N ALA A 25 -16.56 6.31 -15.75
CA ALA A 25 -15.70 5.77 -16.79
C ALA A 25 -16.54 5.39 -18.02
N ASP A 26 -16.23 5.99 -19.18
CA ASP A 26 -16.90 5.71 -20.46
C ASP A 26 -16.13 4.70 -21.33
N LYS A 27 -14.86 4.45 -21.01
CA LYS A 27 -14.02 3.48 -21.71
C LYS A 27 -13.31 2.56 -20.71
N SER A 28 -13.30 1.28 -21.06
CA SER A 28 -12.61 0.23 -20.31
C SER A 28 -11.74 -0.58 -21.26
N THR A 29 -10.45 -0.66 -20.94
CA THR A 29 -9.45 -1.43 -21.68
C THR A 29 -8.93 -2.55 -20.79
N VAL A 30 -8.89 -3.78 -21.30
CA VAL A 30 -8.26 -4.90 -20.59
C VAL A 30 -6.77 -4.86 -20.83
N PHE A 31 -6.00 -4.46 -19.82
CA PHE A 31 -4.54 -4.43 -19.87
C PHE A 31 -3.94 -5.84 -19.82
N TYR A 32 -4.48 -6.70 -18.96
CA TYR A 32 -4.09 -8.11 -18.86
C TYR A 32 -5.23 -8.95 -18.30
N GLN A 33 -5.33 -10.20 -18.74
CA GLN A 33 -6.25 -11.21 -18.20
C GLN A 33 -5.54 -12.55 -18.10
N GLY A 34 -5.65 -13.21 -16.94
CA GLY A 34 -5.03 -14.51 -16.76
C GLY A 34 -5.35 -15.18 -15.43
N ASN A 35 -5.22 -16.51 -15.40
CA ASN A 35 -5.43 -17.31 -14.20
C ASN A 35 -4.29 -17.20 -13.17
N ASP A 36 -3.18 -16.60 -13.56
CA ASP A 36 -1.99 -16.32 -12.76
C ASP A 36 -2.08 -15.03 -11.95
N ILE A 37 -3.16 -14.26 -12.13
CA ILE A 37 -3.48 -13.07 -11.32
C ILE A 37 -4.83 -13.20 -10.61
N ASN A 38 -5.35 -14.42 -10.47
CA ASN A 38 -6.59 -14.65 -9.73
C ASN A 38 -6.39 -14.26 -8.25
N SER A 39 -7.26 -13.40 -7.73
CA SER A 39 -7.14 -12.86 -6.37
C SER A 39 -5.88 -11.99 -6.17
N ALA A 40 -5.49 -11.20 -7.17
CA ALA A 40 -4.46 -10.16 -7.00
C ALA A 40 -4.86 -9.17 -5.89
N GLN A 41 -3.92 -8.88 -4.97
CA GLN A 41 -4.17 -8.06 -3.76
C GLN A 41 -3.51 -6.69 -3.82
N GLY A 42 -2.91 -6.32 -4.95
CA GLY A 42 -2.52 -4.93 -5.22
C GLY A 42 -1.66 -4.80 -6.46
N ILE A 43 -1.62 -3.56 -6.98
CA ILE A 43 -0.88 -3.23 -8.20
C ILE A 43 -0.09 -1.93 -8.04
N CYS A 44 1.11 -1.89 -8.61
CA CYS A 44 1.94 -0.68 -8.68
C CYS A 44 2.17 -0.29 -10.14
N VAL A 45 1.59 0.82 -10.60
CA VAL A 45 1.70 1.28 -11.99
C VAL A 45 2.85 2.26 -12.13
N LEU A 46 3.86 1.92 -12.93
CA LEU A 46 5.08 2.70 -13.12
C LEU A 46 5.46 2.76 -14.59
N GLU A 47 4.94 3.78 -15.27
CA GLU A 47 5.02 3.94 -16.73
C GLU A 47 4.43 2.74 -17.46
N ASN A 48 5.19 2.12 -18.34
CA ASN A 48 4.77 0.98 -19.15
C ASN A 48 4.88 -0.36 -18.41
N ARG A 49 5.14 -0.35 -17.11
CA ARG A 49 5.28 -1.56 -16.28
C ARG A 49 4.36 -1.49 -15.08
N ILE A 50 3.73 -2.61 -14.76
CA ILE A 50 2.95 -2.79 -13.54
C ILE A 50 3.49 -3.98 -12.74
N PHE A 51 3.60 -3.81 -11.43
CA PHE A 51 3.90 -4.88 -10.49
C PHE A 51 2.58 -5.36 -9.89
N VAL A 52 2.35 -6.67 -9.89
CA VAL A 52 1.12 -7.30 -9.43
C VAL A 52 1.46 -8.24 -8.28
N ALA A 53 0.89 -7.98 -7.10
CA ALA A 53 0.98 -8.86 -5.95
C ALA A 53 -0.14 -9.90 -6.03
N CYS A 54 0.22 -11.16 -6.23
CA CYS A 54 -0.72 -12.27 -6.32
C CYS A 54 -0.04 -13.57 -5.89
N SER A 55 -0.20 -13.97 -4.63
CA SER A 55 0.44 -15.18 -4.10
C SER A 55 0.20 -16.39 -5.02
N PRO A 56 1.25 -17.16 -5.37
CA PRO A 56 2.57 -17.17 -4.73
C PRO A 56 3.58 -16.17 -5.30
N ASP A 57 3.19 -15.33 -6.25
CA ASP A 57 4.08 -14.55 -7.09
C ASP A 57 3.93 -13.03 -6.90
N ILE A 58 5.03 -12.33 -7.17
CA ILE A 58 4.99 -10.92 -7.58
C ILE A 58 5.33 -10.91 -9.06
N ILE A 59 4.38 -10.49 -9.90
CA ILE A 59 4.48 -10.52 -11.36
C ILE A 59 4.73 -9.11 -11.87
N VAL A 60 5.63 -8.96 -12.84
CA VAL A 60 5.84 -7.73 -13.60
C VAL A 60 5.25 -7.91 -14.98
N LEU A 61 4.26 -7.08 -15.30
CA LEU A 61 3.66 -7.00 -16.63
C LEU A 61 4.15 -5.72 -17.31
N THR A 62 4.60 -5.82 -18.55
CA THR A 62 5.11 -4.69 -19.33
C THR A 62 4.33 -4.59 -20.64
N ASP A 63 3.95 -3.37 -21.00
CA ASP A 63 3.53 -3.00 -22.35
C ASP A 63 4.77 -2.44 -23.08
N THR A 64 5.25 -3.14 -24.12
CA THR A 64 6.47 -2.74 -24.84
C THR A 64 6.20 -1.94 -26.11
N ASP A 65 4.97 -1.92 -26.61
CA ASP A 65 4.60 -1.25 -27.85
C ASP A 65 3.64 -0.06 -27.67
N GLY A 66 3.11 0.15 -26.46
CA GLY A 66 2.29 1.29 -26.07
C GLY A 66 0.82 1.14 -26.49
N ASP A 67 0.33 -0.08 -26.67
CA ASP A 67 -1.07 -0.36 -27.04
C ASP A 67 -2.02 -0.55 -25.85
N ASP A 68 -1.54 -0.25 -24.63
CA ASP A 68 -2.24 -0.45 -23.36
C ASP A 68 -2.58 -1.92 -23.07
N LYS A 69 -1.77 -2.86 -23.58
CA LYS A 69 -1.82 -4.28 -23.21
C LYS A 69 -0.44 -4.80 -22.85
N ALA A 70 -0.38 -5.63 -21.80
CA ALA A 70 0.86 -6.29 -21.45
C ALA A 70 1.22 -7.36 -22.48
N ASP A 71 2.38 -7.20 -23.11
CA ASP A 71 2.97 -8.14 -24.08
C ASP A 71 4.17 -8.91 -23.50
N LYS A 72 4.68 -8.50 -22.34
CA LYS A 72 5.76 -9.16 -21.60
C LYS A 72 5.37 -9.39 -20.14
N LYS A 73 5.65 -10.60 -19.66
CA LYS A 73 5.39 -11.03 -18.28
C LYS A 73 6.63 -11.68 -17.67
N GLU A 74 6.99 -11.26 -16.46
CA GLU A 74 8.11 -11.77 -15.69
C GLU A 74 7.69 -12.02 -14.25
N VAL A 75 8.17 -13.09 -13.63
CA VAL A 75 8.03 -13.30 -12.18
C VAL A 75 9.22 -12.64 -11.51
N LEU A 76 8.98 -11.72 -10.57
CA LEU A 76 10.02 -11.07 -9.77
C LEU A 76 10.37 -11.94 -8.55
N PHE A 77 9.35 -12.36 -7.83
CA PHE A 77 9.44 -13.23 -6.65
C PHE A 77 8.37 -14.30 -6.71
N THR A 78 8.64 -15.45 -6.09
CA THR A 78 7.73 -16.59 -6.00
C THR A 78 7.81 -17.26 -4.63
N GLY A 79 7.02 -18.31 -4.43
CA GLY A 79 7.04 -19.15 -3.22
C GLY A 79 6.41 -18.50 -2.00
N ILE A 80 5.67 -17.40 -2.18
CA ILE A 80 4.92 -16.74 -1.11
C ILE A 80 3.68 -17.58 -0.79
N GLY A 81 3.43 -17.83 0.49
CA GLY A 81 2.22 -18.49 0.97
C GLY A 81 0.96 -17.62 0.86
N GLY A 82 -0.14 -18.08 1.45
CA GLY A 82 -1.42 -17.35 1.38
C GLY A 82 -1.98 -17.23 -0.03
N VAL A 83 -1.83 -18.28 -0.86
CA VAL A 83 -2.47 -18.35 -2.19
C VAL A 83 -3.98 -18.30 -2.02
N ASP A 84 -4.64 -17.35 -2.70
CA ASP A 84 -6.09 -17.12 -2.57
C ASP A 84 -6.54 -16.85 -1.11
N HIS A 85 -5.72 -16.12 -0.36
CA HIS A 85 -5.96 -15.81 1.06
C HIS A 85 -5.61 -14.35 1.36
N ASP A 86 -6.45 -13.66 2.12
CA ASP A 86 -6.31 -12.25 2.52
C ASP A 86 -5.01 -11.88 3.28
N GLN A 87 -4.23 -12.87 3.74
CA GLN A 87 -2.99 -12.73 4.50
C GLN A 87 -1.76 -13.11 3.66
N GLY A 88 -1.91 -13.12 2.33
CA GLY A 88 -0.86 -13.36 1.35
C GLY A 88 0.00 -12.12 1.08
N VAL A 89 0.56 -12.04 -0.12
CA VAL A 89 1.33 -10.87 -0.60
C VAL A 89 0.39 -9.73 -0.99
N HIS A 90 0.75 -8.52 -0.58
CA HIS A 90 -0.02 -7.30 -0.79
C HIS A 90 0.69 -6.30 -1.71
N GLY A 91 -0.06 -5.28 -2.14
CA GLY A 91 0.31 -4.34 -3.20
C GLY A 91 1.69 -3.68 -3.04
N PRO A 92 2.54 -3.70 -4.09
CA PRO A 92 3.79 -2.96 -4.06
C PRO A 92 3.59 -1.45 -4.19
N VAL A 93 4.45 -0.67 -3.56
CA VAL A 93 4.49 0.80 -3.66
C VAL A 93 5.91 1.28 -3.93
N ILE A 94 6.05 2.48 -4.50
CA ILE A 94 7.34 3.10 -4.80
C ILE A 94 7.68 4.16 -3.74
N GLY A 95 8.85 4.01 -3.12
CA GLY A 95 9.38 5.03 -2.22
C GLY A 95 10.09 6.18 -2.94
N PRO A 96 10.36 7.30 -2.25
CA PRO A 96 10.94 8.51 -2.85
C PRO A 96 12.37 8.33 -3.38
N GLY A 97 13.09 7.30 -2.92
CA GLY A 97 14.42 6.91 -3.43
C GLY A 97 14.40 5.92 -4.60
N GLY A 98 13.22 5.60 -5.15
CA GLY A 98 13.06 4.67 -6.27
C GLY A 98 13.21 3.18 -5.91
N ASN A 99 13.05 2.85 -4.62
CA ASN A 99 12.97 1.47 -4.13
C ASN A 99 11.53 0.98 -4.16
N LEU A 100 11.36 -0.32 -4.41
CA LEU A 100 10.09 -1.02 -4.26
C LEU A 100 9.90 -1.41 -2.80
N TYR A 101 8.70 -1.17 -2.29
CA TYR A 101 8.24 -1.59 -0.97
C TYR A 101 7.01 -2.44 -1.14
N PHE A 102 6.87 -3.47 -0.33
CA PHE A 102 5.69 -4.33 -0.30
C PHE A 102 5.72 -5.16 0.97
N ASN A 103 4.68 -5.92 1.24
CA ASN A 103 4.56 -6.73 2.44
C ASN A 103 3.75 -8.00 2.15
N PHE A 104 3.77 -8.91 3.12
CA PHE A 104 2.79 -9.99 3.19
C PHE A 104 2.26 -10.14 4.61
N GLY A 105 1.09 -10.77 4.74
CA GLY A 105 0.55 -11.21 6.03
C GLY A 105 1.27 -12.43 6.61
N ASN A 106 0.83 -12.87 7.78
CA ASN A 106 1.34 -14.04 8.48
C ASN A 106 1.20 -15.36 7.70
N GLN A 107 0.32 -15.43 6.69
CA GLN A 107 0.24 -16.59 5.80
C GLN A 107 1.29 -16.56 4.67
N GLY A 108 1.92 -15.40 4.41
CA GLY A 108 2.97 -15.23 3.40
C GLY A 108 4.16 -16.17 3.59
N SER A 109 4.48 -16.56 4.83
CA SER A 109 5.45 -17.60 5.23
C SER A 109 6.92 -17.42 4.78
N GLN A 110 7.21 -17.17 3.51
CA GLN A 110 8.55 -17.04 2.95
C GLN A 110 8.52 -16.30 1.61
N ILE A 111 9.70 -16.02 1.05
CA ILE A 111 9.83 -15.48 -0.31
C ILE A 111 11.08 -16.03 -1.00
N SER A 112 10.95 -16.35 -2.29
CA SER A 112 12.00 -16.91 -3.14
C SER A 112 12.19 -16.07 -4.39
N HIS A 113 13.39 -16.11 -4.95
CA HIS A 113 13.66 -15.59 -6.29
C HIS A 113 12.86 -16.38 -7.33
N ALA A 114 12.64 -15.80 -8.51
CA ALA A 114 11.88 -16.44 -9.60
C ALA A 114 12.35 -17.86 -9.99
N ASN A 115 13.62 -18.20 -9.74
CA ASN A 115 14.17 -19.54 -9.98
C ASN A 115 13.90 -20.54 -8.83
N GLY A 116 13.14 -20.15 -7.80
CA GLY A 116 12.83 -20.95 -6.62
C GLY A 116 13.88 -20.97 -5.52
N SER A 117 15.01 -20.26 -5.69
CA SER A 117 16.02 -20.16 -4.63
C SER A 117 15.56 -19.20 -3.52
N PRO A 118 15.84 -19.48 -2.23
CA PRO A 118 15.43 -18.61 -1.13
C PRO A 118 16.02 -17.19 -1.27
N VAL A 119 15.23 -16.17 -0.95
CA VAL A 119 15.75 -14.81 -0.80
C VAL A 119 16.49 -14.69 0.53
N THR A 120 17.63 -14.00 0.49
CA THR A 120 18.35 -13.56 1.69
C THR A 120 18.31 -12.04 1.79
N ASP A 121 18.08 -11.52 3.00
CA ASP A 121 18.15 -10.09 3.26
C ASP A 121 19.61 -9.55 3.22
N LEU A 122 19.78 -8.22 3.35
CA LEU A 122 21.10 -7.58 3.39
C LEU A 122 21.99 -8.04 4.56
N MET A 123 21.42 -8.67 5.59
CA MET A 123 22.14 -9.24 6.72
C MET A 123 22.49 -10.72 6.50
N GLY A 124 22.18 -11.31 5.34
CA GLY A 124 22.47 -12.69 5.00
C GLY A 124 21.49 -13.70 5.61
N ARG A 125 20.32 -13.24 6.07
CA ARG A 125 19.30 -14.06 6.76
C ARG A 125 18.29 -14.52 5.72
N THR A 126 17.94 -15.80 5.75
CA THR A 126 16.90 -16.34 4.85
C THR A 126 15.55 -15.75 5.24
N VAL A 127 14.79 -15.26 4.27
CA VAL A 127 13.49 -14.63 4.53
C VAL A 127 12.41 -15.70 4.63
N ARG A 128 12.20 -16.21 5.85
CA ARG A 128 11.20 -17.22 6.21
C ARG A 128 10.66 -16.98 7.62
N ALA A 129 9.38 -17.25 7.82
CA ALA A 129 8.64 -17.15 9.07
C ALA A 129 8.76 -18.43 9.90
N ASP A 130 9.94 -18.72 10.43
CA ASP A 130 10.21 -19.90 11.27
C ASP A 130 10.74 -19.54 12.67
N GLY A 131 10.65 -18.25 13.05
CA GLY A 131 11.18 -17.72 14.30
C GLY A 131 12.70 -17.52 14.29
N ASN A 132 13.39 -17.69 13.15
CA ASN A 132 14.84 -17.57 13.06
C ASN A 132 15.33 -16.71 11.86
N PRO A 133 15.37 -15.37 12.01
CA PRO A 133 14.93 -14.60 13.16
C PRO A 133 13.47 -14.13 13.05
N TYR A 134 12.81 -14.40 11.93
CA TYR A 134 11.56 -13.74 11.62
C TYR A 134 10.35 -14.59 11.99
N TRP A 135 9.38 -13.93 12.60
CA TRP A 135 7.99 -14.36 12.66
C TRP A 135 7.20 -13.85 11.45
N GLY A 136 6.01 -14.44 11.23
CA GLY A 136 5.12 -14.13 10.10
C GLY A 136 4.72 -12.66 10.01
N GLY A 137 4.21 -12.25 8.84
CA GLY A 137 3.88 -10.86 8.56
C GLY A 137 5.14 -10.02 8.45
N MET A 138 5.50 -9.60 7.25
CA MET A 138 6.77 -8.92 7.02
C MET A 138 6.61 -7.79 6.01
N ALA A 139 7.33 -6.70 6.26
CA ALA A 139 7.46 -5.57 5.36
C ALA A 139 8.85 -5.60 4.71
N PHE A 140 8.92 -5.27 3.43
CA PHE A 140 10.12 -5.40 2.61
C PHE A 140 10.47 -4.12 1.89
N ARG A 141 11.77 -3.98 1.59
CA ARG A 141 12.33 -2.96 0.71
C ARG A 141 13.35 -3.62 -0.22
N CYS A 142 13.33 -3.28 -1.51
CA CYS A 142 14.34 -3.74 -2.47
C CYS A 142 14.48 -2.78 -3.66
N ARG A 143 15.47 -3.01 -4.51
CA ARG A 143 15.53 -2.37 -5.84
C ARG A 143 14.47 -2.98 -6.76
N MET A 144 14.15 -2.26 -7.84
CA MET A 144 13.11 -2.66 -8.80
C MET A 144 13.37 -4.01 -9.50
N ASP A 145 14.62 -4.48 -9.49
CA ASP A 145 15.05 -5.79 -10.00
C ASP A 145 15.07 -6.88 -8.92
N GLY A 146 14.57 -6.59 -7.72
CA GLY A 146 14.56 -7.47 -6.56
C GLY A 146 15.89 -7.56 -5.81
N SER A 147 16.94 -6.85 -6.26
CA SER A 147 18.23 -6.84 -5.57
C SER A 147 18.22 -5.93 -4.33
N LYS A 148 19.25 -6.08 -3.47
CA LYS A 148 19.39 -5.34 -2.20
C LYS A 148 18.14 -5.48 -1.33
N PHE A 149 17.71 -6.72 -1.14
CA PHE A 149 16.50 -7.05 -0.40
C PHE A 149 16.68 -6.85 1.10
N GLU A 150 15.70 -6.21 1.74
CA GLU A 150 15.69 -5.92 3.18
C GLU A 150 14.35 -6.33 3.77
N VAL A 151 14.38 -7.01 4.93
CA VAL A 151 13.21 -7.11 5.81
C VAL A 151 13.25 -5.90 6.73
N ILE A 152 12.34 -4.96 6.51
CA ILE A 152 12.31 -3.69 7.26
C ILE A 152 11.46 -3.79 8.53
N GLY A 153 10.60 -4.79 8.66
CA GLY A 153 9.86 -5.08 9.88
C GLY A 153 9.20 -6.46 9.79
N HIS A 154 8.95 -7.08 10.94
CA HIS A 154 8.34 -8.42 10.98
C HIS A 154 7.40 -8.59 12.19
N ASN A 155 6.75 -9.75 12.25
CA ASN A 155 5.83 -10.14 13.31
C ASN A 155 4.53 -9.32 13.29
N PHE A 156 3.99 -9.12 12.08
CA PHE A 156 2.67 -8.56 11.85
C PHE A 156 1.62 -9.67 11.66
N ARG A 157 0.34 -9.32 11.68
CA ARG A 157 -0.72 -10.28 11.31
C ARG A 157 -1.11 -10.10 9.86
N ASN A 158 -1.92 -9.08 9.58
CA ASN A 158 -2.43 -8.84 8.23
C ASN A 158 -2.35 -7.35 7.87
N PRO A 159 -1.16 -6.85 7.54
CA PRO A 159 -1.03 -5.54 6.96
C PRO A 159 -1.39 -5.57 5.47
N PHE A 160 -2.51 -4.95 5.09
CA PHE A 160 -3.01 -4.98 3.71
C PHE A 160 -2.19 -4.14 2.73
N GLU A 161 -1.52 -3.08 3.19
CA GLU A 161 -0.72 -2.24 2.31
C GLU A 161 0.30 -1.43 3.11
N LEU A 162 1.43 -1.12 2.48
CA LEU A 162 2.39 -0.12 2.95
C LEU A 162 2.17 1.21 2.22
N THR A 163 2.48 2.32 2.89
CA THR A 163 2.69 3.60 2.22
C THR A 163 3.97 4.26 2.68
N VAL A 164 4.63 5.00 1.78
CA VAL A 164 5.92 5.64 2.04
C VAL A 164 5.80 7.13 1.77
N ASP A 165 6.11 7.94 2.77
CA ASP A 165 6.10 9.39 2.63
C ASP A 165 7.36 9.91 1.91
N SER A 166 7.41 11.22 1.65
CA SER A 166 8.58 11.82 1.00
C SER A 166 9.86 11.81 1.83
N PHE A 167 9.76 11.63 3.14
CA PHE A 167 10.91 11.53 4.04
C PHE A 167 11.47 10.11 4.09
N GLY A 168 10.71 9.13 3.60
CA GLY A 168 11.08 7.72 3.60
C GLY A 168 10.55 6.96 4.82
N ALA A 169 9.70 7.59 5.64
CA ALA A 169 8.99 6.87 6.69
C ALA A 169 7.97 5.93 6.05
N VAL A 170 7.91 4.70 6.56
CA VAL A 170 7.03 3.64 6.05
C VAL A 170 5.90 3.48 7.05
N TRP A 171 4.68 3.46 6.55
CA TRP A 171 3.46 3.34 7.35
C TRP A 171 2.65 2.15 6.86
N GLN A 172 1.91 1.52 7.76
CA GLN A 172 0.99 0.45 7.38
C GLN A 172 -0.21 0.38 8.31
N SER A 173 -1.31 -0.12 7.77
CA SER A 173 -2.39 -0.72 8.55
C SER A 173 -2.02 -2.15 8.97
N ASP A 174 -2.60 -2.67 10.05
CA ASP A 174 -2.46 -4.08 10.45
C ASP A 174 -3.75 -4.53 11.16
N GLN A 175 -4.44 -5.51 10.56
CA GLN A 175 -5.67 -6.05 11.14
C GLN A 175 -5.36 -7.04 12.26
N ALA A 176 -6.15 -7.02 13.32
CA ALA A 176 -6.08 -7.99 14.40
C ALA A 176 -6.85 -9.29 14.08
N ASP A 177 -6.70 -10.31 14.93
CA ASP A 177 -7.52 -11.51 14.86
C ASP A 177 -9.01 -11.17 14.98
N GLN A 178 -9.84 -11.97 14.30
CA GLN A 178 -11.27 -11.76 14.31
C GLN A 178 -11.82 -11.75 15.75
N GLY A 179 -12.52 -10.67 16.10
CA GLY A 179 -13.07 -10.47 17.45
C GLY A 179 -12.09 -9.95 18.49
N ALA A 180 -10.86 -9.59 18.10
CA ALA A 180 -9.95 -8.82 18.93
C ALA A 180 -10.00 -7.33 18.52
N PRO A 181 -10.45 -6.40 19.39
CA PRO A 181 -10.43 -4.96 19.13
C PRO A 181 -9.00 -4.38 19.19
N ALA A 182 -8.14 -4.81 18.28
CA ALA A 182 -6.71 -4.50 18.32
C ALA A 182 -6.15 -4.03 16.97
N ALA A 183 -6.98 -3.76 15.96
CA ALA A 183 -6.48 -3.21 14.70
C ALA A 183 -5.69 -1.92 14.95
N ARG A 184 -4.68 -1.67 14.13
CA ARG A 184 -3.71 -0.59 14.36
C ARG A 184 -3.17 0.02 13.07
N ILE A 185 -2.67 1.25 13.20
CA ILE A 185 -1.83 1.93 12.22
C ILE A 185 -0.45 2.16 12.87
N ASN A 186 0.62 1.82 12.17
CA ASN A 186 1.99 1.95 12.69
C ASN A 186 2.94 2.57 11.68
N GLU A 187 3.97 3.24 12.20
CA GLU A 187 5.23 3.44 11.49
C GLU A 187 6.07 2.15 11.56
N VAL A 188 6.59 1.71 10.41
CA VAL A 188 7.46 0.53 10.31
C VAL A 188 8.92 0.96 10.53
N PHE A 189 9.34 0.91 11.78
CA PHE A 189 10.75 1.11 12.16
C PHE A 189 11.63 -0.03 11.64
N GLU A 190 12.77 0.33 11.05
CA GLU A 190 13.68 -0.63 10.41
C GLU A 190 14.11 -1.75 11.37
N CYS A 191 13.99 -2.99 10.89
CA CYS A 191 14.26 -4.23 11.63
C CYS A 191 13.38 -4.44 12.88
N GLY A 192 12.27 -3.72 13.02
CA GLY A 192 11.38 -3.83 14.19
C GLY A 192 10.62 -5.15 14.27
N ASN A 193 10.41 -5.63 15.51
CA ASN A 193 9.50 -6.71 15.87
C ASN A 193 8.16 -6.11 16.34
N PHE A 194 7.05 -6.46 15.68
CA PHE A 194 5.74 -5.86 15.94
C PHE A 194 4.75 -6.77 16.68
N GLY A 195 5.24 -7.89 17.22
CA GLY A 195 4.63 -8.58 18.35
C GLY A 195 3.35 -9.37 18.07
N TYR A 196 3.05 -9.80 16.85
CA TYR A 196 1.90 -10.69 16.63
C TYR A 196 2.03 -12.01 17.41
N LEU A 197 3.22 -12.62 17.39
CA LEU A 197 3.60 -13.76 18.21
C LEU A 197 4.66 -13.37 19.25
N ASP A 198 4.72 -14.10 20.36
CA ASP A 198 5.82 -13.97 21.31
C ASP A 198 7.18 -14.29 20.64
N GLU A 199 8.16 -13.42 20.83
CA GLU A 199 9.44 -13.51 20.12
C GLU A 199 10.22 -14.80 20.43
N LEU A 200 10.17 -15.27 21.68
CA LEU A 200 10.98 -16.39 22.16
C LEU A 200 10.31 -17.74 21.93
N THR A 201 9.00 -17.79 22.07
CA THR A 201 8.23 -19.04 22.12
C THR A 201 7.33 -19.25 20.90
N GLY A 202 7.02 -18.18 20.17
CA GLY A 202 5.99 -18.21 19.11
C GLY A 202 4.57 -18.34 19.65
N ALA A 203 4.37 -18.17 20.96
CA ALA A 203 3.05 -18.24 21.58
C ALA A 203 2.11 -17.16 21.00
N SER A 204 0.87 -17.54 20.78
CA SER A 204 -0.19 -16.63 20.38
C SER A 204 -0.69 -15.77 21.54
N TRP A 205 -1.41 -14.70 21.23
CA TRP A 205 -1.90 -13.74 22.23
C TRP A 205 -2.94 -14.29 23.23
N ILE A 206 -3.50 -15.48 22.96
CA ILE A 206 -4.43 -16.17 23.86
C ILE A 206 -3.73 -17.14 24.81
N GLU A 207 -2.48 -17.50 24.53
CA GLU A 207 -1.72 -18.44 25.34
C GLU A 207 -1.23 -17.78 26.64
N ASN A 208 -1.29 -18.54 27.74
CA ASN A 208 -0.93 -18.02 29.04
C ASN A 208 0.59 -17.84 29.15
N ARG A 209 1.02 -16.63 29.53
CA ARG A 209 2.44 -16.26 29.61
C ARG A 209 2.70 -15.17 30.66
N LEU A 210 3.97 -15.00 31.02
CA LEU A 210 4.40 -13.90 31.88
C LEU A 210 4.17 -12.56 31.17
N LYS A 211 3.88 -11.50 31.95
CA LYS A 211 3.63 -10.12 31.47
C LYS A 211 2.45 -9.91 30.52
N MET A 212 1.59 -10.93 30.35
CA MET A 212 0.37 -10.83 29.56
C MET A 212 -0.47 -9.61 29.98
N ALA A 213 -0.71 -8.69 29.05
CA ALA A 213 -1.51 -7.50 29.32
C ALA A 213 -2.99 -7.87 29.54
N LYS A 214 -3.70 -7.06 30.34
CA LYS A 214 -5.13 -7.27 30.58
C LYS A 214 -5.95 -6.80 29.38
N GLU A 215 -5.58 -5.65 28.83
CA GLU A 215 -6.22 -5.02 27.68
C GLU A 215 -5.91 -5.82 26.41
N ILE A 216 -6.95 -6.15 25.62
CA ILE A 216 -6.79 -6.92 24.37
C ILE A 216 -5.81 -6.24 23.40
N PRO A 217 -5.88 -4.92 23.11
CA PRO A 217 -4.93 -4.28 22.19
C PRO A 217 -3.46 -4.47 22.57
N LEU A 218 -3.13 -4.42 23.86
CA LEU A 218 -1.75 -4.58 24.35
C LEU A 218 -1.31 -6.04 24.35
N ARG A 219 -2.25 -6.94 24.64
CA ARG A 219 -2.03 -8.38 24.72
C ARG A 219 -1.87 -9.01 23.34
N HIS A 220 -2.74 -8.62 22.39
CA HIS A 220 -2.75 -9.12 21.02
C HIS A 220 -1.40 -8.94 20.33
N TRP A 221 -0.77 -7.79 20.57
CA TRP A 221 0.51 -7.41 19.95
C TRP A 221 1.70 -7.53 20.90
N HIS A 222 1.57 -8.24 22.02
CA HIS A 222 2.70 -8.48 22.93
C HIS A 222 3.43 -7.20 23.39
N GLU A 223 2.74 -6.05 23.52
CA GLU A 223 3.40 -4.74 23.70
C GLU A 223 4.12 -4.56 25.05
N HIS A 224 3.90 -5.45 26.02
CA HIS A 224 4.65 -5.47 27.28
C HIS A 224 5.96 -6.28 27.22
N ASP A 225 6.18 -7.00 26.12
CA ASP A 225 7.31 -7.88 25.96
C ASP A 225 8.53 -7.08 25.45
N PRO A 226 9.73 -7.26 26.03
CA PRO A 226 10.90 -6.49 25.63
C PRO A 226 11.24 -6.69 24.14
N GLY A 227 11.54 -5.61 23.43
CA GLY A 227 11.91 -5.65 22.01
C GLY A 227 10.74 -5.46 21.04
N VAL A 228 9.50 -5.55 21.53
CA VAL A 228 8.31 -5.26 20.72
C VAL A 228 8.13 -3.76 20.53
N ILE A 229 7.94 -3.36 19.27
CA ILE A 229 7.56 -2.00 18.89
C ILE A 229 6.06 -1.82 19.16
N PRO A 230 5.68 -0.87 20.04
CA PRO A 230 4.28 -0.66 20.37
C PRO A 230 3.52 -0.04 19.20
N ALA A 231 2.21 -0.30 19.14
CA ALA A 231 1.39 0.32 18.13
C ALA A 231 1.29 1.83 18.34
N LEU A 232 1.53 2.61 17.27
CA LEU A 232 1.44 4.07 17.35
C LEU A 232 -0.02 4.51 17.51
N TRP A 233 -0.93 3.90 16.74
CA TRP A 233 -2.37 4.11 16.89
C TRP A 233 -3.13 2.80 16.93
N LYS A 234 -3.92 2.62 17.98
CA LYS A 234 -4.84 1.49 18.16
C LYS A 234 -6.23 1.96 17.75
N ILE A 235 -6.78 1.40 16.69
CA ILE A 235 -8.04 1.85 16.07
C ILE A 235 -9.22 0.93 16.41
N GLY A 236 -8.99 -0.18 17.12
CA GLY A 236 -10.06 -0.98 17.73
C GLY A 236 -10.51 -2.15 16.87
N GLU A 237 -11.83 -2.32 16.70
CA GLU A 237 -12.44 -3.45 15.98
C GLU A 237 -12.32 -3.36 14.46
N GLY A 238 -11.94 -2.20 13.91
CA GLY A 238 -11.99 -1.94 12.47
C GLY A 238 -11.16 -2.91 11.62
N ALA A 239 -11.47 -2.94 10.33
CA ALA A 239 -10.77 -3.73 9.33
C ALA A 239 -10.04 -2.78 8.37
N PRO A 240 -8.93 -2.15 8.83
CA PRO A 240 -8.18 -1.22 8.00
C PRO A 240 -7.55 -1.96 6.82
N LYS A 241 -7.58 -1.32 5.66
CA LYS A 241 -7.04 -1.84 4.41
C LYS A 241 -6.08 -0.83 3.80
N GLY A 242 -6.27 -0.45 2.54
CA GLY A 242 -5.34 0.46 1.86
C GLY A 242 -5.16 1.80 2.57
N ILE A 243 -3.98 2.36 2.40
CA ILE A 243 -3.45 3.46 3.22
C ILE A 243 -2.56 4.37 2.38
N THR A 244 -2.64 5.68 2.60
CA THR A 244 -1.78 6.65 1.93
C THR A 244 -1.41 7.82 2.83
N VAL A 245 -0.21 8.37 2.67
CA VAL A 245 0.13 9.69 3.24
C VAL A 245 -0.25 10.76 2.22
N TYR A 246 -1.19 11.62 2.59
CA TYR A 246 -1.71 12.64 1.67
C TYR A 246 -0.81 13.88 1.62
N GLU A 247 0.11 13.92 0.66
CA GLU A 247 1.00 15.07 0.41
C GLU A 247 0.48 15.99 -0.72
N GLY A 248 -0.83 15.94 -0.98
CA GLY A 248 -1.51 16.84 -1.92
C GLY A 248 -2.00 18.12 -1.25
N THR A 249 -2.47 19.07 -2.07
CA THR A 249 -3.01 20.35 -1.59
C THR A 249 -4.45 20.59 -2.03
N LEU A 250 -5.10 19.61 -2.65
CA LEU A 250 -6.47 19.73 -3.15
C LEU A 250 -7.49 19.61 -2.01
N LEU A 251 -7.30 18.64 -1.12
CA LEU A 251 -8.14 18.46 0.06
C LEU A 251 -7.93 19.59 1.08
N PRO A 252 -8.92 19.82 1.98
CA PRO A 252 -8.79 20.77 3.09
C PRO A 252 -7.48 20.60 3.87
N SER A 253 -6.94 21.72 4.36
CA SER A 253 -5.60 21.78 4.99
C SER A 253 -5.41 20.81 6.14
N GLN A 254 -6.47 20.49 6.89
CA GLN A 254 -6.44 19.52 7.98
C GLN A 254 -6.03 18.11 7.55
N PHE A 255 -6.27 17.70 6.30
CA PHE A 255 -5.89 16.38 5.78
C PHE A 255 -4.49 16.38 5.15
N GLN A 256 -3.87 17.55 4.97
CA GLN A 256 -2.57 17.66 4.32
C GLN A 256 -1.45 17.15 5.23
N ASN A 257 -0.60 16.29 4.66
CA ASN A 257 0.46 15.54 5.35
C ASN A 257 -0.08 14.63 6.47
N GLN A 258 -1.32 14.16 6.36
CA GLN A 258 -1.91 13.18 7.28
C GLN A 258 -2.00 11.81 6.62
N ILE A 259 -2.12 10.78 7.45
CA ILE A 259 -2.46 9.43 7.00
C ILE A 259 -3.96 9.39 6.66
N ILE A 260 -4.26 8.78 5.53
CA ILE A 260 -5.61 8.47 5.09
C ILE A 260 -5.67 6.96 4.88
N TYR A 261 -6.70 6.29 5.42
CA TYR A 261 -6.87 4.86 5.25
C TYR A 261 -8.33 4.47 5.05
N CYS A 262 -8.55 3.36 4.37
CA CYS A 262 -9.85 2.73 4.25
C CYS A 262 -10.10 1.77 5.41
N ASP A 263 -11.31 1.78 5.95
CA ASP A 263 -11.79 0.77 6.89
C ASP A 263 -13.07 0.14 6.34
N SER A 264 -12.95 -1.13 5.95
CA SER A 264 -14.06 -1.84 5.31
C SER A 264 -15.15 -2.24 6.29
N GLN A 265 -14.82 -2.41 7.58
CA GLN A 265 -15.77 -2.79 8.61
C GLN A 265 -16.54 -1.56 9.13
N GLU A 266 -15.85 -0.44 9.33
CA GLU A 266 -16.45 0.84 9.70
C GLU A 266 -17.14 1.56 8.52
N GLN A 267 -17.00 1.01 7.30
CA GLN A 267 -17.61 1.54 6.07
C GLN A 267 -17.21 3.01 5.81
N ALA A 268 -15.92 3.29 5.98
CA ALA A 268 -15.43 4.66 5.99
C ALA A 268 -14.01 4.78 5.43
N VAL A 269 -13.71 5.97 4.95
CA VAL A 269 -12.37 6.44 4.64
C VAL A 269 -12.03 7.48 5.70
N HIS A 270 -10.98 7.22 6.46
CA HIS A 270 -10.59 8.00 7.62
C HIS A 270 -9.34 8.82 7.33
N GLY A 271 -9.32 10.07 7.81
CA GLY A 271 -8.09 10.84 8.03
C GLY A 271 -7.68 10.73 9.50
N LEU A 272 -6.42 10.39 9.73
CA LEU A 272 -5.82 10.35 11.06
C LEU A 272 -5.13 11.69 11.33
N LEU A 273 -5.81 12.57 12.07
CA LEU A 273 -5.41 13.97 12.24
C LEU A 273 -4.74 14.19 13.57
N THR A 274 -3.85 15.18 13.63
CA THR A 274 -3.28 15.67 14.88
C THR A 274 -3.92 17.00 15.27
N GLU A 275 -4.63 17.01 16.40
CA GLU A 275 -5.19 18.22 17.00
C GLU A 275 -4.31 18.71 18.15
N LYS A 276 -4.11 20.03 18.24
CA LYS A 276 -3.47 20.65 19.41
C LYS A 276 -4.50 20.94 20.49
N ILE A 277 -4.23 20.49 21.71
CA ILE A 277 -5.01 20.74 22.91
C ILE A 277 -4.08 21.41 23.93
N GLY A 278 -4.07 22.74 23.95
CA GLY A 278 -3.08 23.51 24.71
C GLY A 278 -1.67 23.27 24.15
N ASP A 279 -0.76 22.82 25.01
CA ASP A 279 0.61 22.42 24.63
C ASP A 279 0.73 20.93 24.25
N ALA A 280 -0.36 20.16 24.36
CA ALA A 280 -0.39 18.74 24.00
C ALA A 280 -0.93 18.52 22.59
N GLU A 281 -0.58 17.38 22.00
CA GLU A 281 -1.15 16.91 20.73
C GLU A 281 -1.98 15.64 20.99
N LYS A 282 -3.13 15.56 20.33
CA LYS A 282 -4.02 14.41 20.38
C LYS A 282 -4.33 13.97 18.96
N THR A 283 -4.26 12.68 18.72
CA THR A 283 -4.75 12.11 17.47
C THR A 283 -6.26 11.96 17.49
N VAL A 284 -6.91 12.37 16.41
CA VAL A 284 -8.35 12.17 16.18
C VAL A 284 -8.57 11.53 14.82
N ILE A 285 -9.60 10.68 14.75
CA ILE A 285 -10.05 10.09 13.49
C ILE A 285 -11.20 10.93 12.96
N GLN A 286 -11.08 11.42 11.73
CA GLN A 286 -12.15 12.14 11.05
C GLN A 286 -12.48 11.46 9.73
N ASN A 287 -13.78 11.21 9.49
CA ASN A 287 -14.24 10.62 8.24
C ASN A 287 -14.11 11.63 7.09
N ILE A 288 -13.48 11.19 6.01
CA ILE A 288 -13.45 11.88 4.71
C ILE A 288 -14.67 11.46 3.89
N LEU A 289 -14.96 10.16 3.91
CA LEU A 289 -16.12 9.54 3.28
C LEU A 289 -16.66 8.46 4.21
N SER A 290 -17.98 8.33 4.32
CA SER A 290 -18.60 7.21 5.02
C SER A 290 -19.99 6.95 4.44
N SER A 291 -20.45 5.72 4.53
CA SER A 291 -21.79 5.34 4.09
C SER A 291 -22.38 4.29 5.02
N LYS A 292 -23.70 4.40 5.27
CA LYS A 292 -24.47 3.37 5.97
C LYS A 292 -24.97 2.28 5.03
N HIS A 293 -24.72 2.40 3.72
CA HIS A 293 -25.13 1.39 2.76
C HIS A 293 -24.37 0.10 3.04
N PRO A 294 -25.03 -1.05 3.26
CA PRO A 294 -24.37 -2.27 3.74
C PRO A 294 -23.30 -2.82 2.81
N TRP A 295 -23.34 -2.43 1.52
CA TRP A 295 -22.36 -2.86 0.53
C TRP A 295 -21.21 -1.86 0.34
N PHE A 296 -21.15 -0.75 1.07
CA PHE A 296 -19.99 0.14 1.04
C PHE A 296 -18.86 -0.47 1.90
N ARG A 297 -17.79 -0.85 1.23
CA ARG A 297 -16.59 -1.56 1.69
C ARG A 297 -15.36 -0.95 1.01
N PRO A 298 -14.95 0.26 1.40
CA PRO A 298 -13.73 0.85 0.87
C PRO A 298 -12.55 -0.06 1.26
N CYS A 299 -11.70 -0.39 0.28
CA CYS A 299 -10.61 -1.34 0.46
C CYS A 299 -9.24 -0.77 0.07
N ASP A 300 -9.18 0.30 -0.71
CA ASP A 300 -7.93 0.95 -1.08
C ASP A 300 -8.09 2.45 -1.30
N VAL A 301 -7.03 3.24 -1.06
CA VAL A 301 -6.97 4.69 -1.26
C VAL A 301 -5.63 5.12 -1.85
N GLY A 302 -5.70 5.75 -3.03
CA GLY A 302 -4.54 6.37 -3.69
C GLY A 302 -4.74 7.86 -3.91
N THR A 303 -3.63 8.59 -4.09
CA THR A 303 -3.70 10.01 -4.49
C THR A 303 -3.49 10.16 -6.00
N ALA A 304 -4.43 10.80 -6.68
CA ALA A 304 -4.36 11.10 -8.11
C ALA A 304 -3.41 12.28 -8.41
N PRO A 305 -2.93 12.45 -9.67
CA PRO A 305 -2.00 13.51 -10.03
C PRO A 305 -2.48 14.94 -9.75
N ASP A 306 -3.79 15.18 -9.80
CA ASP A 306 -4.44 16.47 -9.49
C ASP A 306 -4.58 16.73 -7.98
N GLY A 307 -4.25 15.73 -7.15
CA GLY A 307 -4.37 15.76 -5.70
C GLY A 307 -5.72 15.29 -5.16
N SER A 308 -6.65 14.81 -5.99
CA SER A 308 -7.85 14.11 -5.50
C SER A 308 -7.50 12.72 -4.96
N LEU A 309 -8.39 12.13 -4.16
CA LEU A 309 -8.25 10.73 -3.78
C LEU A 309 -9.00 9.84 -4.78
N MET A 310 -8.45 8.66 -5.04
CA MET A 310 -9.15 7.55 -5.67
C MET A 310 -9.37 6.48 -4.60
N ILE A 311 -10.61 6.02 -4.45
CA ILE A 311 -10.99 5.00 -3.48
C ILE A 311 -11.49 3.79 -4.25
N ALA A 312 -10.87 2.62 -4.04
CA ALA A 312 -11.44 1.36 -4.48
C ALA A 312 -12.40 0.86 -3.41
N ASP A 313 -13.54 0.33 -3.85
CA ASP A 313 -14.58 -0.21 -3.00
C ASP A 313 -15.01 -1.57 -3.52
N TRP A 314 -14.95 -2.56 -2.63
CA TRP A 314 -15.24 -3.95 -2.95
C TRP A 314 -16.68 -4.16 -3.40
N ASN A 315 -17.60 -3.31 -2.93
CA ASN A 315 -19.03 -3.40 -3.16
C ASN A 315 -19.62 -4.78 -2.79
N ASP A 316 -19.41 -5.21 -1.54
CA ASP A 316 -19.89 -6.49 -1.02
C ASP A 316 -20.54 -6.32 0.37
N ALA A 317 -21.44 -7.21 0.76
CA ALA A 317 -22.10 -7.14 2.06
C ALA A 317 -21.18 -7.50 3.25
N THR A 318 -20.02 -8.10 3.00
CA THR A 318 -19.03 -8.51 4.02
C THR A 318 -17.70 -7.79 3.82
N SER A 319 -16.73 -7.93 4.72
CA SER A 319 -15.36 -7.44 4.50
C SER A 319 -14.63 -8.22 3.39
N ALA A 320 -15.27 -9.22 2.77
CA ALA A 320 -14.78 -10.05 1.67
C ALA A 320 -13.49 -10.85 1.93
N GLU A 321 -12.94 -10.80 3.15
CA GLU A 321 -11.70 -11.50 3.54
C GLU A 321 -11.87 -13.03 3.60
N ASN A 322 -13.09 -13.51 3.88
CA ASN A 322 -13.36 -14.93 4.06
C ASN A 322 -14.35 -15.50 3.04
N LEU A 323 -15.28 -14.68 2.54
CA LEU A 323 -16.39 -15.07 1.67
C LEU A 323 -16.88 -13.84 0.91
N MET A 324 -16.91 -13.89 -0.42
CA MET A 324 -17.66 -12.90 -1.22
C MET A 324 -19.14 -13.29 -1.25
N THR A 325 -20.01 -12.32 -0.93
CA THR A 325 -21.47 -12.49 -1.00
C THR A 325 -21.99 -12.28 -2.41
N ASP A 326 -21.38 -11.38 -3.17
CA ASP A 326 -21.70 -11.22 -4.58
C ASP A 326 -21.10 -12.36 -5.40
N GLN A 327 -21.96 -13.23 -5.89
CA GLN A 327 -21.59 -14.38 -6.73
C GLN A 327 -22.24 -14.33 -8.12
N GLN A 328 -22.91 -13.22 -8.45
CA GLN A 328 -23.63 -13.07 -9.71
C GLN A 328 -22.72 -12.45 -10.77
N LEU A 329 -21.94 -13.26 -11.47
CA LEU A 329 -20.93 -12.83 -12.44
C LEU A 329 -21.37 -11.71 -13.39
N ASP A 330 -22.59 -11.79 -13.91
CA ASP A 330 -23.11 -10.87 -14.93
C ASP A 330 -23.51 -9.50 -14.35
N SER A 331 -23.70 -9.40 -13.02
CA SER A 331 -24.03 -8.16 -12.31
C SER A 331 -22.99 -7.76 -11.26
N MET A 332 -21.95 -8.58 -11.08
CA MET A 332 -20.93 -8.36 -10.07
C MET A 332 -20.14 -7.11 -10.41
N SER A 333 -20.08 -6.19 -9.45
CA SER A 333 -19.47 -4.89 -9.64
C SER A 333 -18.62 -4.53 -8.42
N GLY A 334 -17.45 -3.96 -8.68
CA GLY A 334 -16.73 -3.13 -7.73
C GLY A 334 -16.99 -1.65 -8.05
N ARG A 335 -16.59 -0.74 -7.16
CA ARG A 335 -16.74 0.70 -7.38
C ARG A 335 -15.41 1.41 -7.22
N ILE A 336 -15.23 2.47 -7.98
CA ILE A 336 -14.12 3.41 -7.80
C ILE A 336 -14.73 4.78 -7.59
N TYR A 337 -14.33 5.46 -6.52
CA TYR A 337 -14.76 6.82 -6.21
C TYR A 337 -13.59 7.78 -6.37
N ARG A 338 -13.84 8.92 -7.01
CA ARG A 338 -12.95 10.08 -6.96
C ARG A 338 -13.45 11.06 -5.90
N ILE A 339 -12.58 11.45 -4.97
CA ILE A 339 -12.91 12.40 -3.90
C ILE A 339 -12.16 13.71 -4.12
N ALA A 340 -12.92 14.77 -4.38
CA ALA A 340 -12.43 16.12 -4.54
C ALA A 340 -13.41 17.11 -3.88
N PRO A 341 -12.96 18.33 -3.51
CA PRO A 341 -13.87 19.38 -3.06
C PRO A 341 -14.94 19.71 -4.11
N LEU A 342 -16.17 19.99 -3.67
CA LEU A 342 -17.31 20.30 -4.55
C LEU A 342 -17.05 21.47 -5.51
N GLU A 343 -16.21 22.42 -5.12
CA GLU A 343 -15.84 23.60 -5.93
C GLU A 343 -14.76 23.28 -6.98
N LYS A 344 -14.17 22.07 -6.95
CA LYS A 344 -13.04 21.64 -7.79
C LYS A 344 -13.27 20.23 -8.35
N THR A 345 -14.37 20.06 -9.07
CA THR A 345 -14.81 18.75 -9.61
C THR A 345 -14.12 18.36 -10.92
N ASN A 346 -13.45 19.26 -11.62
CA ASN A 346 -12.77 18.92 -12.87
C ASN A 346 -11.48 18.16 -12.57
N TYR A 347 -11.33 16.98 -13.18
CA TYR A 347 -10.08 16.22 -13.10
C TYR A 347 -9.06 16.82 -14.06
N THR A 348 -7.89 17.21 -13.54
CA THR A 348 -6.87 17.89 -14.35
C THR A 348 -5.49 17.26 -14.16
N ILE A 349 -5.00 16.60 -15.20
CA ILE A 349 -3.62 16.13 -15.23
C ILE A 349 -2.76 17.22 -15.88
N LEU A 350 -1.82 17.77 -15.12
CA LEU A 350 -0.69 18.49 -15.70
C LEU A 350 0.24 17.46 -16.35
N GLN A 351 -0.01 17.14 -17.63
CA GLN A 351 0.88 16.28 -18.41
C GLN A 351 2.19 17.04 -18.67
N ALA A 352 3.12 16.96 -17.72
CA ALA A 352 4.42 17.57 -17.83
C ALA A 352 5.29 16.69 -18.74
N SER A 353 5.69 17.20 -19.90
CA SER A 353 6.78 16.58 -20.65
C SER A 353 8.03 16.55 -19.76
N LEU A 354 8.68 15.40 -19.65
CA LEU A 354 9.87 15.23 -18.81
C LEU A 354 11.18 15.54 -19.56
N ASP A 355 11.12 16.42 -20.55
CA ASP A 355 12.21 16.74 -21.48
C ASP A 355 13.29 17.66 -20.88
N SER A 356 13.02 18.30 -19.74
CA SER A 356 13.96 19.20 -19.05
C SER A 356 13.96 19.01 -17.54
N GLY A 357 15.07 19.33 -16.88
CA GLY A 357 15.20 19.23 -15.42
C GLY A 357 14.15 20.07 -14.69
N LYS A 358 13.84 21.27 -15.19
CA LYS A 358 12.80 22.14 -14.63
C LYS A 358 11.42 21.47 -14.65
N ARG A 359 11.03 20.86 -15.77
CA ARG A 359 9.73 20.18 -15.89
C ARG A 359 9.68 18.90 -15.06
N ALA A 360 10.77 18.13 -15.04
CA ALA A 360 10.86 16.95 -14.18
C ALA A 360 10.78 17.32 -12.69
N VAL A 361 11.41 18.42 -12.24
CA VAL A 361 11.24 18.94 -10.87
C VAL A 361 9.81 19.38 -10.57
N GLN A 362 9.07 19.93 -11.55
CA GLN A 362 7.64 20.21 -11.32
C GLN A 362 6.83 18.93 -11.17
N ALA A 363 7.08 17.91 -11.99
CA ALA A 363 6.42 16.61 -11.86
C ALA A 363 6.76 15.90 -10.53
N LEU A 364 7.98 16.08 -10.01
CA LEU A 364 8.39 15.56 -8.69
C LEU A 364 7.58 16.15 -7.53
N LYS A 365 6.93 17.31 -7.72
CA LYS A 365 6.01 17.89 -6.72
C LYS A 365 4.64 17.21 -6.68
N SER A 366 4.31 16.35 -7.65
CA SER A 366 3.03 15.66 -7.68
C SER A 366 2.79 14.84 -6.40
N PRO A 367 1.57 14.79 -5.87
CA PRO A 367 1.23 13.92 -4.76
C PRO A 367 1.00 12.46 -5.19
N ASN A 368 0.92 12.18 -6.51
CA ASN A 368 0.83 10.83 -7.04
C ASN A 368 2.20 10.16 -7.15
N ALA A 369 2.33 8.93 -6.61
CA ALA A 369 3.59 8.21 -6.56
C ALA A 369 4.14 7.83 -7.94
N SER A 370 3.27 7.47 -8.90
CA SER A 370 3.68 7.11 -10.28
C SER A 370 4.27 8.32 -11.02
N THR A 371 3.61 9.48 -10.95
CA THR A 371 4.13 10.74 -11.50
C THR A 371 5.47 11.13 -10.88
N ARG A 372 5.61 10.96 -9.55
CA ARG A 372 6.88 11.20 -8.87
C ARG A 372 7.98 10.24 -9.33
N TYR A 373 7.66 8.97 -9.54
CA TYR A 373 8.63 7.99 -10.01
C TYR A 373 9.17 8.33 -11.40
N SER A 374 8.29 8.70 -12.34
CA SER A 374 8.71 9.16 -13.67
C SER A 374 9.62 10.39 -13.61
N ALA A 375 9.27 11.35 -12.77
CA ALA A 375 10.12 12.52 -12.51
C ALA A 375 11.48 12.14 -11.91
N TRP A 376 11.47 11.28 -10.88
CA TRP A 376 12.67 10.82 -10.19
C TRP A 376 13.63 10.09 -11.13
N ARG A 377 13.13 9.14 -11.93
CA ARG A 377 13.96 8.39 -12.89
C ARG A 377 14.59 9.34 -13.89
N ARG A 378 13.80 10.28 -14.43
CA ARG A 378 14.30 11.26 -15.39
C ARG A 378 15.40 12.14 -14.80
N LEU A 379 15.21 12.65 -13.58
CA LEU A 379 16.21 13.47 -12.89
C LEU A 379 17.47 12.67 -12.59
N LYS A 380 17.33 11.40 -12.21
CA LYS A 380 18.46 10.48 -12.01
C LYS A 380 19.25 10.24 -13.30
N GLU A 381 18.58 10.02 -14.44
CA GLU A 381 19.22 9.89 -15.75
C GLU A 381 19.99 11.15 -16.18
N MET A 382 19.47 12.34 -15.83
CA MET A 382 20.15 13.60 -16.10
C MET A 382 21.45 13.78 -15.29
N GLY A 383 21.59 13.06 -14.17
CA GLY A 383 22.73 13.14 -13.26
C GLY A 383 23.03 14.58 -12.84
N ASN A 384 24.29 15.00 -12.94
CA ASN A 384 24.72 16.33 -12.52
C ASN A 384 23.98 17.49 -13.21
N LYS A 385 23.37 17.27 -14.38
CA LYS A 385 22.57 18.31 -15.07
C LYS A 385 21.28 18.66 -14.33
N ALA A 386 20.79 17.79 -13.45
CA ALA A 386 19.61 18.05 -12.63
C ALA A 386 19.89 18.90 -11.38
N ILE A 387 21.16 18.96 -10.92
CA ILE A 387 21.55 19.60 -9.65
C ILE A 387 21.03 21.04 -9.50
N PRO A 388 21.12 21.94 -10.51
CA PRO A 388 20.63 23.32 -10.35
C PRO A 388 19.13 23.38 -10.01
N GLU A 389 18.32 22.55 -10.67
CA GLU A 389 16.87 22.49 -10.48
C GLU A 389 16.51 21.81 -9.14
N LEU A 390 17.26 20.77 -8.75
CA LEU A 390 17.10 20.09 -7.47
C LEU A 390 17.47 21.01 -6.29
N LEU A 391 18.55 21.79 -6.39
CA LEU A 391 18.92 22.78 -5.39
C LEU A 391 17.88 23.92 -5.29
N ALA A 392 17.22 24.27 -6.40
CA ALA A 392 16.09 25.19 -6.37
C ALA A 392 14.89 24.58 -5.63
N LEU A 393 14.58 23.30 -5.85
CA LEU A 393 13.53 22.58 -5.13
C LEU A 393 13.85 22.44 -3.63
N TRP A 394 15.11 22.16 -3.27
CA TRP A 394 15.58 22.07 -1.88
C TRP A 394 15.36 23.37 -1.07
N ARG A 395 15.29 24.52 -1.75
CA ARG A 395 14.99 25.83 -1.13
C ARG A 395 13.50 26.12 -0.98
N SER A 396 12.61 25.19 -1.36
CA SER A 396 11.16 25.33 -1.17
C SER A 396 10.81 25.46 0.31
N THR A 397 9.73 26.18 0.61
CA THR A 397 9.15 26.25 1.96
C THR A 397 8.35 24.99 2.34
N THR A 398 8.01 24.13 1.38
CA THR A 398 7.27 22.88 1.61
C THR A 398 8.22 21.76 2.01
N PRO A 399 8.14 21.21 3.25
CA PRO A 399 9.10 20.23 3.75
C PRO A 399 9.25 18.97 2.88
N HIS A 400 8.15 18.36 2.45
CA HIS A 400 8.20 17.15 1.63
C HIS A 400 8.81 17.40 0.24
N PHE A 401 8.69 18.62 -0.34
CA PHE A 401 9.39 18.95 -1.58
C PHE A 401 10.91 18.98 -1.40
N ARG A 402 11.39 19.46 -0.25
CA ARG A 402 12.81 19.44 0.10
C ARG A 402 13.31 18.01 0.25
N ALA A 403 12.55 17.16 0.94
CA ALA A 403 12.89 15.75 1.10
C ALA A 403 13.00 15.03 -0.25
N ARG A 404 12.03 15.23 -1.16
CA ARG A 404 12.08 14.68 -2.53
C ARG A 404 13.31 15.13 -3.32
N ALA A 405 13.75 16.38 -3.16
CA ALA A 405 15.00 16.85 -3.79
C ALA A 405 16.23 16.13 -3.21
N LEU A 406 16.26 15.93 -1.90
CA LEU A 406 17.39 15.33 -1.18
C LEU A 406 17.64 13.87 -1.59
N HIS A 407 16.61 13.11 -1.96
CA HIS A 407 16.78 11.72 -2.47
C HIS A 407 17.55 11.65 -3.81
N LEU A 408 17.78 12.77 -4.49
CA LEU A 408 18.46 12.86 -5.79
C LEU A 408 19.74 13.71 -5.76
N LEU A 409 19.96 14.52 -4.71
CA LEU A 409 21.17 15.32 -4.48
C LEU A 409 22.22 14.49 -3.74
#